data_AF-A0A925FJ72-F1
#
_entry.id   AF-A0A925FJ72-F1
#
_cell.length_a   1.000
_cell.length_b   1.000
_cell.length_c   1.000
_cell.angle_alpha   90.00
_cell.angle_beta   90.00
_cell.angle_gamma   90.00
#
_symmetry.space_group_name_H-M   'P 1'
#
loop_
_entity.id
_entity.type
_entity.pdbx_description
1 polymer ?
#
loop_
_entity_poly.entity_id
_entity_poly.type
_entity_poly.pdbx_seq_one_letter_code
_entity_poly.pdbx_strand_id
1 'polypeptide(L)'
;MRVYLQTFGCRANQYDSETVRAMVERSGGQVVPDAKDADVAVFNSCTVTAQAEADLRQGIRRATRVRPALRTLVMGCAAARDGGALA
;
A
#
# COMPACT_ATOMS: atom_id res chain seq x y z
N MET A 1 9.73 5.29 11.99
CA MET A 1 9.59 4.82 10.59
C MET A 1 8.39 5.50 9.96
N ARG A 2 8.55 6.10 8.77
CA ARG A 2 7.46 6.79 8.06
C ARG A 2 6.83 5.85 7.04
N VAL A 3 5.50 5.69 7.07
CA VAL A 3 4.78 4.74 6.23
C VAL A 3 3.73 5.46 5.41
N TYR A 4 3.74 5.26 4.09
CA TYR A 4 2.64 5.67 3.22
C TYR A 4 1.66 4.52 3.09
N LEU A 5 0.36 4.76 3.30
CA LEU A 5 -0.69 3.75 3.15
C LEU A 5 -1.65 4.18 2.05
N GLN A 6 -1.81 3.34 1.04
CA GLN A 6 -2.79 3.55 -0.01
C GLN A 6 -3.65 2.31 -0.19
N THR A 7 -4.96 2.51 -0.16
CA THR A 7 -5.95 1.43 -0.16
C THR A 7 -6.81 1.53 -1.41
N PHE A 8 -6.98 0.40 -2.08
CA PHE A 8 -7.86 0.22 -3.23
C PHE A 8 -8.84 -0.93 -2.91
N GLY A 9 -10.07 -0.86 -3.42
CA GLY A 9 -11.06 -1.93 -3.24
C GLY A 9 -12.17 -1.61 -2.24
N CYS A 10 -12.54 -2.59 -1.40
CA CYS A 10 -13.80 -2.56 -0.65
C CYS A 10 -13.63 -2.13 0.81
N ARG A 11 -14.74 -2.16 1.57
CA ARG A 11 -14.75 -1.80 3.00
C ARG A 11 -13.81 -2.68 3.85
N ALA A 12 -13.65 -3.95 3.48
CA ALA A 12 -12.73 -4.84 4.18
C ALA A 12 -11.28 -4.34 4.08
N ASN A 13 -10.85 -3.94 2.87
CA ASN A 13 -9.51 -3.36 2.68
C ASN A 13 -9.31 -2.08 3.50
N GLN A 14 -10.35 -1.25 3.65
CA GLN A 14 -10.27 -0.05 4.49
C GLN A 14 -10.06 -0.41 5.97
N TYR A 15 -10.80 -1.39 6.48
CA TYR A 15 -10.66 -1.86 7.86
C TYR A 15 -9.27 -2.46 8.14
N ASP A 16 -8.76 -3.27 7.21
CA ASP A 16 -7.40 -3.82 7.30
C ASP A 16 -6.34 -2.71 7.32
N SER A 17 -6.55 -1.66 6.50
CA SER A 17 -5.63 -0.53 6.43
C SER A 17 -5.62 0.30 7.72
N GLU A 18 -6.78 0.43 8.38
CA GLU A 18 -6.87 1.06 9.70
C GLU A 18 -6.12 0.26 10.77
N THR A 19 -6.24 -1.07 10.72
CA THR A 19 -5.48 -1.97 11.60
C THR A 19 -3.98 -1.79 11.41
N VAL A 20 -3.50 -1.71 10.16
CA VAL A 20 -2.08 -1.47 9.86
C VAL A 20 -1.64 -0.08 10.29
N ARG A 21 -2.45 0.97 10.08
CA ARG A 21 -2.18 2.32 10.61
C ARG A 21 -1.96 2.29 12.12
N ALA A 22 -2.89 1.68 12.86
CA ALA A 22 -2.78 1.56 14.31
C ALA A 22 -1.54 0.74 14.73
N MET A 23 -1.16 -0.31 13.99
CA MET A 23 0.08 -1.07 14.25
C MET A 23 1.34 -0.23 14.05
N VAL A 24 1.39 0.57 12.98
CA VAL A 24 2.49 1.49 12.70
C VAL A 24 2.64 2.49 13.84
N GLU A 25 1.55 3.12 14.26
CA GLU A 25 1.54 4.10 15.34
C GLU A 25 1.96 3.49 16.69
N ARG A 26 1.41 2.32 17.05
CA ARG A 26 1.81 1.60 18.28
C ARG A 26 3.29 1.22 18.31
N SER A 27 3.92 1.07 17.15
CA SER A 27 5.34 0.75 17.04
C SER A 27 6.24 2.00 17.02
N GLY A 28 5.69 3.20 17.29
CA GLY A 28 6.41 4.47 17.22
C GLY A 28 6.67 4.95 15.78
N GLY A 29 5.99 4.35 14.80
CA GLY A 29 5.97 4.80 13.42
C GLY A 29 4.94 5.91 13.18
N GLN A 30 4.99 6.50 12.00
CA GLN A 30 4.06 7.55 11.59
C GLN A 30 3.54 7.26 10.18
N VAL A 31 2.22 7.35 10.01
CA VAL A 31 1.62 7.32 8.68
C VAL A 31 1.71 8.71 8.06
N VAL A 32 2.27 8.81 6.86
CA VAL A 32 2.44 10.06 6.12
C VAL A 32 1.49 10.12 4.93
N PRO A 33 1.03 11.32 4.53
CA PRO A 33 0.04 11.47 3.45
C PRO A 33 0.64 11.35 2.05
N ASP A 34 1.97 11.40 1.90
CA ASP A 34 2.66 11.40 0.62
C ASP A 34 3.78 10.34 0.60
N ALA A 35 3.87 9.61 -0.52
CA ALA A 35 4.88 8.57 -0.72
C ALA A 35 6.32 9.14 -0.75
N LYS A 36 6.51 10.40 -1.14
CA LYS A 36 7.84 11.05 -1.11
C LYS A 36 8.44 11.08 0.29
N ASP A 37 7.58 11.16 1.29
CA ASP A 37 7.90 11.33 2.69
C ASP A 37 8.03 9.99 3.43
N ALA A 38 7.79 8.85 2.77
CA ALA A 38 7.69 7.54 3.41
C ALA A 38 8.93 6.68 3.20
N ASP A 39 9.37 5.98 4.25
CA ASP A 39 10.42 4.96 4.15
C ASP A 39 9.89 3.67 3.52
N VAL A 40 8.61 3.39 3.75
CA VAL A 40 7.88 2.23 3.22
C VAL A 40 6.52 2.67 2.70
N ALA A 41 6.12 2.21 1.52
CA ALA A 41 4.78 2.36 0.99
C ALA A 41 4.05 1.03 1.00
N VAL A 42 2.88 1.02 1.63
CA VAL A 42 2.00 -0.13 1.78
C VAL A 42 0.76 0.09 0.92
N PHE A 43 0.58 -0.78 -0.07
CA PHE A 43 -0.58 -0.78 -0.95
C PHE A 43 -1.49 -1.95 -0.60
N ASN A 44 -2.70 -1.66 -0.12
CA ASN A 44 -3.70 -2.68 0.17
C ASN A 44 -4.75 -2.69 -0.94
N SER A 45 -4.90 -3.80 -1.68
CA SER A 45 -5.84 -3.85 -2.80
C SER A 45 -6.67 -5.12 -2.86
N CYS A 46 -7.91 -4.99 -3.34
CA CYS A 46 -8.70 -6.11 -3.81
C CYS A 46 -8.36 -6.47 -5.26
N THR A 47 -8.72 -7.67 -5.69
CA THR A 47 -8.56 -8.14 -7.09
C THR A 47 -9.90 -8.42 -7.73
N VAL A 48 -10.98 -7.90 -7.15
CA VAL A 48 -12.33 -8.23 -7.59
C VAL A 48 -12.62 -7.55 -8.93
N THR A 49 -11.95 -6.43 -9.24
CA THR A 49 -12.09 -5.70 -10.49
C THR A 49 -10.75 -5.44 -11.15
N ALA A 50 -10.73 -5.45 -12.49
CA ALA A 50 -9.56 -5.07 -13.28
C ALA A 50 -9.11 -3.63 -13.00
N GLN A 51 -10.05 -2.74 -12.65
CA GLN A 51 -9.74 -1.36 -12.26
C GLN A 51 -8.89 -1.30 -10.99
N ALA A 52 -9.24 -2.08 -9.96
CA ALA A 52 -8.48 -2.10 -8.71
C ALA A 52 -7.04 -2.60 -8.92
N GLU A 53 -6.83 -3.53 -9.84
CA GLU A 53 -5.47 -3.96 -10.23
C GLU A 53 -4.72 -2.88 -11.01
N ALA A 54 -5.38 -2.19 -11.94
CA ALA A 54 -4.78 -1.10 -12.69
C ALA A 54 -4.36 0.05 -11.76
N ASP A 55 -5.24 0.44 -10.84
CA ASP A 55 -4.99 1.49 -9.83
C ASP A 55 -3.83 1.11 -8.91
N LEU A 56 -3.77 -0.15 -8.46
CA LEU A 56 -2.66 -0.67 -7.67
C LEU A 56 -1.32 -0.51 -8.40
N ARG A 57 -1.23 -1.03 -9.63
CA ARG A 57 0.01 -0.96 -10.43
C ARG A 57 0.38 0.49 -10.73
N GLN A 58 -0.58 1.37 -10.97
CA GLN A 58 -0.35 2.80 -11.19
C GLN A 58 0.16 3.49 -9.92
N GLY A 59 -0.42 3.19 -8.76
CA GLY A 59 -0.01 3.71 -7.45
C GLY A 59 1.45 3.34 -7.14
N ILE A 60 1.81 2.07 -7.30
CA ILE A 60 3.18 1.57 -7.10
C ILE A 60 4.14 2.31 -8.01
N ARG A 61 3.89 2.35 -9.33
CA ARG A 61 4.74 3.05 -10.31
C ARG A 61 4.91 4.53 -9.99
N ARG A 62 3.85 5.21 -9.54
CA ARG A 62 3.92 6.63 -9.16
C ARG A 62 4.80 6.82 -7.93
N ALA A 63 4.61 5.99 -6.91
CA ALA A 63 5.36 6.09 -5.66
C ALA A 63 6.86 5.82 -5.86
N THR A 64 7.22 4.78 -6.61
CA THR A 64 8.63 4.46 -6.91
C THR A 64 9.28 5.49 -7.83
N ARG A 65 8.52 6.10 -8.76
CA ARG A 65 9.04 7.21 -9.57
C ARG A 65 9.34 8.45 -8.73
N VAL A 66 8.51 8.75 -7.73
CA VAL A 66 8.69 9.92 -6.85
C VAL A 66 9.84 9.68 -5.86
N ARG A 67 9.97 8.46 -5.33
CA ARG A 67 11.07 8.07 -4.43
C ARG A 67 11.64 6.72 -4.88
N PRO A 68 12.71 6.70 -5.70
CA PRO A 68 13.30 5.45 -6.20
C PRO A 68 13.82 4.51 -5.12
N ALA A 69 14.19 5.02 -3.95
CA ALA A 69 14.63 4.24 -2.79
C ALA A 69 13.47 3.76 -1.88
N LEU A 70 12.22 4.01 -2.28
CA LEU A 70 11.04 3.63 -1.51
C LEU A 70 10.85 2.11 -1.52
N ARG A 71 10.72 1.52 -0.35
CA ARG A 71 10.37 0.10 -0.23
C ARG A 71 8.87 -0.05 -0.39
N THR A 72 8.44 -0.92 -1.29
CA THR A 72 7.04 -1.21 -1.55
C THR A 72 6.61 -2.51 -0.90
N LEU A 73 5.36 -2.55 -0.41
CA LEU A 73 4.73 -3.75 0.13
C LEU A 73 3.28 -3.78 -0.33
N VAL A 74 2.83 -4.94 -0.80
CA VAL A 74 1.44 -5.14 -1.24
C VAL A 74 0.72 -6.07 -0.27
N MET A 75 -0.50 -5.71 0.09
CA MET A 75 -1.38 -6.46 0.99
C MET A 75 -2.76 -6.67 0.34
N GLY A 76 -3.57 -7.52 0.97
CA GLY A 76 -4.93 -7.81 0.52
C GLY A 76 -4.96 -8.90 -0.57
N CYS A 77 -6.11 -9.05 -1.22
CA CYS A 77 -6.34 -10.10 -2.22
C CYS A 77 -5.34 -10.01 -3.39
N ALA A 78 -4.84 -8.82 -3.70
CA ALA A 78 -3.84 -8.61 -4.75
C ALA A 78 -2.53 -9.35 -4.48
N ALA A 79 -2.03 -9.29 -3.25
CA ALA A 79 -0.80 -9.99 -2.88
C ALA A 79 -0.96 -11.51 -3.05
N ALA A 80 -2.12 -12.06 -2.70
CA ALA A 80 -2.37 -13.50 -2.76
C ALA A 80 -2.46 -14.06 -4.20
N ARG A 81 -2.87 -13.24 -5.17
CA ARG A 81 -3.09 -13.70 -6.56
C ARG A 81 -1.90 -13.45 -7.48
N ASP A 82 -0.98 -12.61 -7.08
CA ASP A 82 0.06 -12.10 -7.95
C ASP A 82 1.35 -12.93 -7.96
N GLY A 83 1.54 -13.81 -6.97
CA GLY A 83 2.72 -14.69 -6.93
C GLY A 83 4.05 -13.96 -6.71
N GLY A 84 4.02 -12.69 -6.25
CA GLY A 84 5.20 -11.93 -5.85
C GLY A 84 5.77 -10.98 -6.92
N ALA A 85 5.02 -10.65 -7.97
CA ALA A 85 5.43 -9.75 -9.05
C ALA A 85 5.15 -8.25 -8.76
N LEU A 86 4.32 -7.92 -7.76
CA LEU A 86 3.86 -6.57 -7.45
C LEU A 86 4.74 -5.83 -6.42
N ALA A 87 5.54 -6.53 -5.63
CA ALA A 87 6.28 -5.98 -4.49
C ALA A 87 7.75 -5.68 -4.82
#